data_AF-A0A0R1QXX4-F1
#
_entry.id   AF-A0A0R1QXX4-F1
#
_cell.length_a   1.000
_cell.length_b   1.000
_cell.length_c   1.000
_cell.angle_alpha   90.00
_cell.angle_beta   90.00
_cell.angle_gamma   90.00
#
_symmetry.space_group_name_H-M   'P 1'
#
loop_
_entity.id
_entity.type
_entity.pdbx_description
1 polymer ?
#
loop_
_entity_poly.entity_id
_entity_poly.type
_entity_poly.pdbx_seq_one_letter_code
_entity_poly.pdbx_strand_id
1 'polypeptide(L)'
;MYGKGETFMGTTIIVGILALLVGLVGGFFIARWYMKKYFQDNPPISADMMKQMMAQMGQKPSQKKLNQLMATMKNAQKNNK
;
A
#
# COMPACT_ATOMS: atom_id res chain seq x y z
N MET A 1 -23.53 48.19 -9.99
CA MET A 1 -23.80 46.78 -10.35
C MET A 1 -22.47 46.12 -10.67
N TYR A 2 -21.77 45.57 -9.66
CA TYR A 2 -20.45 44.95 -9.81
C TYR A 2 -20.49 43.61 -9.06
N GLY A 3 -19.90 42.55 -9.62
CA GLY A 3 -19.42 41.44 -8.79
C GLY A 3 -20.27 40.18 -8.64
N LYS A 4 -20.91 39.68 -9.70
CA LYS A 4 -21.33 38.25 -9.75
C LYS A 4 -20.43 37.36 -10.63
N GLY A 5 -19.74 37.91 -11.62
CA GLY A 5 -18.84 37.13 -12.51
C GLY A 5 -17.49 36.78 -11.86
N GLU A 6 -16.90 37.74 -11.15
CA GLU A 6 -15.60 37.61 -10.47
C GLU A 6 -15.62 36.56 -9.33
N THR A 7 -16.71 36.53 -8.56
CA THR A 7 -16.86 35.60 -7.42
C THR A 7 -17.00 34.15 -7.88
N PHE A 8 -17.63 33.90 -9.04
CA PHE A 8 -17.75 32.57 -9.61
C PHE A 8 -16.39 31.97 -10.01
N MET A 9 -15.49 32.77 -10.60
CA MET A 9 -14.15 32.31 -10.95
C MET A 9 -13.29 31.98 -9.72
N GLY A 10 -13.38 32.80 -8.66
CA GLY A 10 -12.68 32.51 -7.40
C GLY A 10 -13.21 31.24 -6.71
N THR A 11 -14.54 31.07 -6.66
CA THR A 11 -15.16 29.88 -6.04
C THR A 11 -14.83 28.60 -6.81
N THR A 12 -14.82 28.60 -8.14
CA THR A 12 -14.49 27.40 -8.93
C THR A 12 -13.04 26.96 -8.74
N ILE A 13 -12.09 27.91 -8.63
CA ILE A 13 -10.68 27.59 -8.35
C ILE A 13 -10.54 26.94 -6.96
N ILE A 14 -11.18 27.50 -5.93
CA ILE A 14 -11.12 26.96 -4.56
C ILE A 14 -11.76 25.56 -4.50
N VAL A 15 -12.92 25.38 -5.13
CA VAL A 15 -13.59 24.08 -5.21
C VAL A 15 -12.75 23.07 -6.00
N GLY A 16 -12.08 23.49 -7.08
CA GLY A 16 -11.16 22.65 -7.84
C GLY A 16 -9.97 22.18 -7.02
N ILE A 17 -9.35 23.08 -6.25
CA ILE A 17 -8.23 22.74 -5.35
C ILE A 17 -8.70 21.79 -4.24
N LEU A 18 -9.85 22.06 -3.62
CA LEU A 18 -10.43 21.18 -2.61
C LEU A 18 -10.76 19.79 -3.17
N ALA A 19 -11.32 19.72 -4.37
CA ALA A 19 -11.60 18.45 -5.05
C ALA A 19 -10.31 17.66 -5.35
N LEU A 20 -9.23 18.34 -5.75
CA LEU A 20 -7.92 17.71 -5.95
C LEU A 20 -7.33 17.20 -4.64
N LEU A 21 -7.42 17.97 -3.55
CA LEU A 21 -6.94 17.54 -2.23
C LEU A 21 -7.73 16.34 -1.71
N VAL A 22 -9.07 16.38 -1.81
CA VAL A 22 -9.94 15.27 -1.42
C VAL A 22 -9.70 14.04 -2.30
N GLY A 23 -9.50 14.22 -3.61
CA GLY A 23 -9.17 13.14 -4.54
C GLY A 23 -7.82 12.50 -4.25
N LEU A 24 -6.79 13.29 -3.93
CA LEU A 24 -5.47 12.78 -3.57
C LEU A 24 -5.50 12.02 -2.24
N VAL A 25 -6.11 12.62 -1.21
CA VAL A 25 -6.22 11.99 0.11
C VAL A 25 -7.08 10.72 0.01
N GLY A 26 -8.29 10.83 -0.55
CA GLY A 26 -9.20 9.70 -0.73
C GLY A 26 -8.58 8.59 -1.58
N GLY A 27 -7.96 8.94 -2.71
CA GLY A 27 -7.28 7.99 -3.59
C GLY A 27 -6.11 7.29 -2.91
N PHE A 28 -5.27 8.01 -2.16
CA PHE A 28 -4.15 7.43 -1.42
C PHE A 28 -4.61 6.43 -0.36
N PHE A 29 -5.63 6.77 0.43
CA PHE A 29 -6.16 5.88 1.46
C PHE A 29 -6.84 4.64 0.87
N ILE A 30 -7.64 4.80 -0.19
CA ILE A 30 -8.28 3.66 -0.89
C ILE A 30 -7.21 2.75 -1.51
N ALA A 31 -6.23 3.31 -2.23
CA ALA A 31 -5.16 2.52 -2.82
C ALA A 31 -4.35 1.77 -1.75
N ARG A 32 -4.04 2.43 -0.62
CA ARG A 32 -3.34 1.80 0.51
C ARG A 32 -4.12 0.62 1.10
N TRP A 33 -5.44 0.79 1.27
CA TRP A 33 -6.33 -0.25 1.78
C TRP A 33 -6.47 -1.41 0.79
N TYR A 34 -6.67 -1.10 -0.50
CA TYR A 34 -6.77 -2.09 -1.57
C TYR A 34 -5.49 -2.92 -1.70
N MET A 35 -4.30 -2.30 -1.63
CA MET A 35 -3.04 -3.04 -1.64
C MET A 35 -2.89 -3.93 -0.42
N LYS A 36 -3.27 -3.47 0.79
CA LYS A 36 -3.25 -4.30 2.00
C LYS A 36 -4.14 -5.53 1.84
N LYS A 37 -5.36 -5.33 1.34
CA LYS A 37 -6.33 -6.40 1.03
C LYS A 37 -5.75 -7.40 0.02
N TYR A 38 -5.22 -6.90 -1.10
CA TYR A 38 -4.64 -7.73 -2.16
C TYR A 38 -3.49 -8.62 -1.66
N PHE A 39 -2.55 -8.07 -0.88
CA PHE A 39 -1.44 -8.85 -0.31
C PHE A 39 -1.85 -9.82 0.80
N GLN A 40 -2.97 -9.57 1.48
CA GLN A 40 -3.53 -10.50 2.45
C GLN A 40 -4.20 -11.70 1.76
N ASP A 41 -4.95 -11.44 0.69
CA ASP A 41 -5.66 -12.46 -0.06
C ASP A 41 -4.69 -13.29 -0.93
N ASN A 42 -3.57 -12.71 -1.38
CA ASN A 42 -2.48 -13.40 -2.09
C ASN A 42 -1.12 -13.07 -1.41
N PRO A 43 -0.71 -13.83 -0.38
CA PRO A 43 0.51 -13.54 0.36
C PRO A 43 1.72 -13.56 -0.58
N PRO A 44 2.47 -12.45 -0.71
CA PRO A 44 3.53 -12.32 -1.71
C PRO A 44 4.78 -13.17 -1.40
N ILE A 45 4.79 -13.92 -0.30
CA ILE A 45 5.97 -14.66 0.19
C ILE A 45 5.67 -16.16 0.17
N SER A 46 6.12 -16.83 -0.90
CA SER A 46 6.16 -18.28 -0.99
C SER A 46 7.49 -18.84 -0.44
N ALA A 47 7.51 -20.13 -0.13
CA ALA A 47 8.71 -20.85 0.30
C ALA A 47 9.86 -20.71 -0.73
N ASP A 48 9.53 -20.75 -2.01
CA ASP A 48 10.50 -20.63 -3.10
C ASP A 48 11.08 -19.22 -3.24
N MET A 49 10.27 -18.16 -3.07
CA MET A 49 10.79 -16.79 -3.07
C MET A 49 11.77 -16.56 -1.91
N MET A 50 11.46 -17.03 -0.70
CA MET A 50 12.40 -16.91 0.42
C MET A 50 13.65 -17.75 0.23
N LYS A 51 13.52 -18.94 -0.38
CA LYS A 51 14.67 -19.77 -0.74
C LYS A 51 15.57 -19.06 -1.75
N GLN A 52 14.99 -18.42 -2.76
CA GLN A 52 15.71 -17.61 -3.75
C GLN A 52 16.34 -16.37 -3.09
N MET A 53 15.63 -15.67 -2.20
CA MET A 53 16.17 -14.51 -1.48
C MET A 53 17.36 -14.90 -0.60
N MET A 54 17.28 -16.02 0.12
CA MET A 54 18.42 -16.55 0.89
C MET A 54 19.59 -16.95 -0.01
N ALA A 55 19.30 -17.61 -1.14
CA ALA A 55 20.32 -18.01 -2.10
C ALA A 55 21.02 -16.80 -2.74
N GLN A 56 20.29 -15.73 -3.05
CA GLN A 56 20.84 -14.47 -3.57
C GLN A 56 21.77 -13.77 -2.56
N MET A 57 21.51 -13.95 -1.25
CA MET A 57 22.36 -13.44 -0.18
C MET A 57 23.56 -14.36 0.14
N GLY A 58 23.82 -15.40 -0.66
CA GLY A 58 24.89 -16.38 -0.42
C GLY A 58 24.67 -17.29 0.80
N GLN A 59 23.47 -17.26 1.40
CA GLN A 59 23.11 -18.16 2.48
C GLN A 59 22.65 -19.50 1.90
N LYS A 60 23.22 -20.60 2.38
CA LYS A 60 22.77 -21.95 2.01
C LYS A 60 21.30 -22.11 2.45
N PRO A 61 20.37 -22.35 1.52
CA PRO A 61 18.95 -22.48 1.86
C PRO A 61 18.71 -23.76 2.66
N SER A 62 18.67 -23.65 3.99
CA SER A 62 18.27 -24.75 4.87
C SER A 62 16.76 -24.76 5.06
N GLN A 63 16.11 -25.89 4.75
CA GLN A 63 14.65 -26.06 4.84
C GLN A 63 14.10 -25.75 6.24
N LYS A 64 14.86 -26.07 7.30
CA LYS A 64 14.46 -25.78 8.69
C LYS A 64 14.43 -24.28 8.96
N LYS A 65 15.46 -23.55 8.52
CA LYS A 65 15.55 -22.10 8.66
C LYS A 65 14.45 -21.41 7.84
N LEU A 66 14.17 -21.91 6.64
CA LEU A 66 13.06 -21.44 5.80
C LEU A 66 11.70 -21.56 6.50
N ASN A 67 11.40 -22.72 7.08
CA ASN A 67 10.14 -22.96 7.77
C ASN A 67 9.99 -22.06 9.02
N GLN A 68 11.08 -21.87 9.77
CA GLN A 68 11.11 -20.97 10.92
C GLN A 68 10.87 -19.52 10.51
N LEU A 69 11.49 -19.07 9.42
CA LEU A 69 11.28 -17.72 8.87
C LEU A 69 9.86 -17.54 8.34
N MET A 70 9.29 -18.54 7.64
CA MET A 70 7.89 -18.50 7.16
C MET A 70 6.92 -18.33 8.33
N ALA A 71 7.12 -19.08 9.42
CA ALA A 71 6.28 -18.99 10.60
C ALA A 71 6.36 -17.59 11.24
N THR A 72 7.56 -17.04 11.40
CA THR A 72 7.76 -15.68 11.95
C THR A 72 7.13 -14.61 11.06
N MET A 73 7.31 -14.70 9.74
CA MET A 73 6.75 -13.74 8.78
C MET A 73 5.22 -13.80 8.76
N LYS A 74 4.63 -15.00 8.78
CA LYS A 74 3.18 -15.20 8.86
C LYS A 74 2.60 -14.59 10.14
N ASN A 75 3.30 -14.74 11.27
CA ASN A 75 2.89 -14.15 12.54
C ASN A 75 3.03 -12.61 12.53
N ALA A 76 4.09 -12.08 11.93
CA ALA A 76 4.30 -10.63 11.78
C ALA A 76 3.25 -9.95 10.87
N GLN A 77 2.83 -10.63 9.80
CA GLN A 77 1.75 -10.15 8.93
C GLN A 77 0.39 -10.19 9.64
N LYS A 78 0.13 -11.23 10.46
CA LYS A 78 -1.11 -11.37 11.23
C LYS A 78 -1.28 -10.28 12.30
N ASN A 79 -0.18 -9.85 12.91
CA ASN A 79 -0.19 -8.85 13.99
C ASN A 79 -0.31 -7.39 13.50
N ASN A 80 -0.25 -7.14 12.19
CA ASN A 80 -0.50 -5.82 11.58
C ASN A 80 -1.96 -5.64 11.12
N LYS A 81 -2.90 -6.40 11.71
CA LYS A 81 -4.33 -6.30 11.39
C LYS A 81 -4.92 -5.05 12.00
#